data_AF-D7D9Z6-F1
#
_entry.id   AF-D7D9Z6-F1
#
_cell.length_a   1.000
_cell.length_b   1.000
_cell.length_c   1.000
_cell.angle_alpha   90.00
_cell.angle_beta   90.00
_cell.angle_gamma   90.00
#
_symmetry.space_group_name_H-M   'P 1'
#
loop_
_entity.id
_entity.type
_entity.pdbx_description
1 polymer ?
#
loop_
_entity_poly.entity_id
_entity_poly.type
_entity_poly.pdbx_seq_one_letter_code
_entity_poly.pdbx_strand_id
1 'polypeptide(L)'
;MEYDPVLSSFSIGRDHLYEVVGESISSGEPYVLMCRRCGDFEVCLFLQASPLGGGEFRVLFHGVIVSVSHDKKLDRDLEYVFRLADTIRSIKGRVFFYIPRDISVKAYRFLCGSAGLNNVYYRILPVEEAMIYLG
;
A
#
# COMPACT_ATOMS: atom_id res chain seq x y z
N MET A 1 5.84 -2.15 -19.80
CA MET A 1 5.24 -1.90 -18.48
C MET A 1 5.37 -0.42 -18.17
N GLU A 2 4.25 0.24 -17.95
CA GLU A 2 4.18 1.61 -17.44
C GLU A 2 3.95 1.57 -15.93
N TYR A 3 4.46 2.55 -15.20
CA TYR A 3 4.16 2.66 -13.78
C TYR A 3 4.13 4.12 -13.35
N ASP A 4 3.40 4.35 -12.27
CA ASP A 4 3.26 5.66 -11.69
C ASP A 4 4.60 6.25 -11.23
N PRO A 5 5.00 7.45 -11.71
CA PRO A 5 6.28 8.06 -11.33
C PRO A 5 6.49 8.22 -9.82
N VAL A 6 5.39 8.36 -9.05
CA VAL A 6 5.48 8.48 -7.58
C VAL A 6 6.12 7.25 -6.93
N LEU A 7 6.00 6.08 -7.56
CA LEU A 7 6.57 4.82 -7.07
C LEU A 7 8.10 4.87 -6.95
N SER A 8 8.76 5.69 -7.77
CA SER A 8 10.20 5.94 -7.64
C SER A 8 10.59 6.65 -6.34
N SER A 9 9.66 7.39 -5.72
CA SER A 9 9.89 8.08 -4.43
C SER A 9 9.94 7.13 -3.23
N PHE A 10 9.46 5.89 -3.42
CA PHE A 10 9.50 4.79 -2.45
C PHE A 10 10.69 3.83 -2.70
N SER A 11 11.57 4.16 -3.65
CA SER A 11 12.72 3.32 -4.03
C SER A 11 12.34 1.90 -4.44
N ILE A 12 11.22 1.75 -5.15
CA ILE A 12 10.71 0.46 -5.63
C ILE A 12 11.45 0.03 -6.89
N GLY A 13 12.08 -1.15 -6.82
CA GLY A 13 12.68 -1.81 -7.98
C GLY A 13 11.63 -2.35 -8.95
N ARG A 14 11.97 -2.44 -10.24
CA ARG A 14 11.05 -2.93 -11.28
C ARG A 14 10.58 -4.36 -11.02
N ASP A 15 11.43 -5.21 -10.45
CA ASP A 15 11.09 -6.60 -10.14
C ASP A 15 9.88 -6.71 -9.21
N HIS A 16 9.77 -5.80 -8.24
CA HIS A 16 8.59 -5.73 -7.36
C HIS A 16 7.31 -5.34 -8.11
N LEU A 17 7.42 -4.48 -9.13
CA LEU A 17 6.27 -4.08 -9.95
C LEU A 17 5.83 -5.22 -10.87
N TYR A 18 6.77 -6.03 -11.36
CA TYR A 18 6.44 -7.26 -12.10
C TYR A 18 5.71 -8.26 -11.21
N GLU A 19 6.11 -8.40 -9.94
CA GLU A 19 5.41 -9.27 -8.99
C GLU A 19 3.98 -8.79 -8.75
N VAL A 20 3.77 -7.48 -8.59
CA VAL A 20 2.42 -6.88 -8.48
C VAL A 20 1.55 -7.24 -9.69
N VAL A 21 2.10 -7.16 -10.89
CA VAL A 21 1.39 -7.56 -12.12
C VAL A 21 1.12 -9.07 -12.11
N GLY A 22 2.10 -9.90 -11.72
CA GLY A 22 1.97 -11.35 -11.63
C GLY A 22 0.85 -11.79 -10.68
N GLU A 23 0.82 -11.20 -9.48
CA GLU A 23 -0.23 -11.41 -8.48
C GLU A 23 -1.61 -10.99 -8.98
N SER A 24 -1.70 -9.86 -9.68
CA SER A 24 -2.96 -9.41 -10.27
C SER A 24 -3.47 -10.36 -11.36
N ILE A 25 -2.58 -10.84 -12.25
CA ILE A 25 -2.93 -11.80 -13.30
C ILE A 25 -3.37 -13.13 -12.70
N SER A 26 -2.63 -13.64 -11.72
CA SER A 26 -2.89 -14.98 -11.14
C SER A 26 -4.20 -15.04 -10.37
N SER A 27 -4.55 -13.96 -9.67
CA SER A 27 -5.78 -13.85 -8.88
C SER A 27 -7.00 -13.42 -9.70
N GLY A 28 -6.79 -12.72 -10.82
CA GLY A 28 -7.86 -12.04 -11.57
C GLY A 28 -8.33 -10.73 -10.91
N GLU A 29 -7.67 -10.29 -9.84
CA GLU A 29 -7.99 -9.06 -9.12
C GLU A 29 -7.05 -7.92 -9.55
N PRO A 30 -7.55 -6.71 -9.82
CA PRO A 30 -6.73 -5.61 -10.30
C PRO A 30 -5.92 -4.94 -9.19
N TYR A 31 -6.29 -5.13 -7.92
CA TYR A 31 -5.71 -4.41 -6.79
C TYR A 31 -4.80 -5.30 -5.95
N VAL A 32 -3.60 -4.81 -5.71
CA VAL A 32 -2.55 -5.53 -4.98
C VAL A 32 -1.95 -4.60 -3.93
N LEU A 33 -1.75 -5.14 -2.74
CA LEU A 33 -1.02 -4.50 -1.67
C LEU A 33 0.41 -5.00 -1.66
N MET A 34 1.36 -4.06 -1.76
CA MET A 34 2.76 -4.35 -1.53
C MET A 34 3.14 -3.89 -0.13
N CYS A 35 3.32 -4.84 0.79
CA CYS A 35 3.36 -4.61 2.23
C CYS A 35 4.74 -4.86 2.83
N ARG A 36 5.00 -4.16 3.93
CA ARG A 36 6.18 -4.33 4.78
C ARG A 36 5.82 -4.03 6.23
N ARG A 37 6.51 -4.66 7.18
CA ARG A 37 6.48 -4.27 8.60
C ARG A 37 7.52 -3.21 8.92
N CYS A 38 7.09 -2.15 9.60
CA CYS A 38 7.87 -1.00 10.04
C CYS A 38 7.59 -0.77 11.53
N GLY A 39 8.35 -1.44 12.39
CA GLY A 39 8.06 -1.52 13.83
C GLY A 39 6.73 -2.24 14.08
N ASP A 40 5.85 -1.60 14.85
CA ASP A 40 4.50 -2.13 15.15
C ASP A 40 3.51 -1.99 13.99
N PHE A 41 3.85 -1.19 12.97
CA PHE A 41 2.99 -0.90 11.84
C PHE A 41 3.28 -1.84 10.67
N GLU A 42 2.23 -2.25 9.97
CA GLU A 42 2.31 -2.84 8.64
C GLU A 42 1.91 -1.76 7.64
N VAL A 43 2.80 -1.43 6.70
CA VAL A 43 2.62 -0.37 5.72
C VAL A 43 2.55 -0.99 4.34
N CYS A 44 1.43 -0.80 3.66
CA CYS A 44 1.15 -1.37 2.35
C CYS A 44 0.95 -0.27 1.32
N LEU A 45 1.66 -0.34 0.20
CA LEU A 45 1.33 0.48 -0.96
C LEU A 45 0.10 -0.11 -1.63
N PHE A 46 -0.90 0.71 -1.85
CA PHE A 46 -2.12 0.35 -2.55
C PHE A 46 -1.93 0.57 -4.05
N LEU A 47 -1.75 -0.53 -4.77
CA LEU A 47 -1.43 -0.56 -6.19
C LEU A 47 -2.58 -1.15 -7.00
N GLN A 48 -2.73 -0.66 -8.22
CA GLN A 48 -3.61 -1.24 -9.22
C GLN A 48 -2.79 -1.64 -10.44
N ALA A 49 -2.88 -2.90 -10.86
CA ALA A 49 -2.39 -3.34 -12.15
C ALA A 49 -3.54 -3.29 -13.17
N SER A 50 -3.27 -2.82 -14.38
CA SER A 50 -4.27 -2.77 -15.45
C SER A 50 -3.63 -3.05 -16.80
N PRO A 51 -4.26 -3.88 -17.66
CA PRO A 51 -3.72 -4.18 -18.98
C PRO A 51 -3.80 -2.94 -19.88
N LEU A 52 -2.76 -2.73 -20.68
CA LEU A 52 -2.71 -1.73 -21.76
C LEU A 52 -2.95 -2.36 -23.15
N GLY A 53 -2.97 -3.69 -23.23
CA GLY A 53 -3.01 -4.45 -24.48
C GLY A 53 -1.62 -4.93 -24.91
N GLY A 54 -1.56 -5.91 -25.81
CA GLY A 54 -0.28 -6.43 -26.34
C GLY A 54 0.65 -7.08 -25.31
N GLY A 55 0.12 -7.52 -24.16
CA GLY A 55 0.91 -8.05 -23.04
C GLY A 55 1.54 -6.97 -22.15
N GLU A 56 1.24 -5.69 -22.39
CA GLU A 56 1.70 -4.59 -21.55
C GLU A 56 0.71 -4.28 -20.41
N PHE A 57 1.27 -3.83 -19.29
CA PHE A 57 0.54 -3.46 -18.09
C PHE A 57 0.96 -2.09 -17.58
N ARG A 58 0.02 -1.40 -16.92
CA ARG A 58 0.23 -0.20 -16.13
C ARG A 58 0.06 -0.52 -14.65
N VAL A 59 0.98 -0.03 -13.82
CA VAL A 59 0.84 -0.05 -12.35
C VAL A 59 0.56 1.36 -11.84
N LEU A 60 -0.63 1.57 -11.28
CA LEU A 60 -1.07 2.82 -10.69
C LEU A 60 -0.93 2.78 -9.17
N PHE A 61 -0.65 3.94 -8.57
CA PHE A 61 -0.56 4.12 -7.13
C PHE A 61 -1.74 4.94 -6.60
N HIS A 62 -2.48 4.38 -5.64
CA HIS A 62 -3.65 5.01 -5.03
C HIS A 62 -3.36 5.65 -3.68
N GLY A 63 -2.46 5.06 -2.90
CA GLY A 63 -2.11 5.57 -1.58
C GLY A 63 -1.43 4.52 -0.72
N VAL A 64 -1.42 4.73 0.58
CA VAL A 64 -0.84 3.79 1.56
C VAL A 64 -1.92 3.34 2.52
N ILE A 65 -1.96 2.04 2.79
CA ILE A 65 -2.74 1.46 3.89
C ILE A 65 -1.76 1.11 5.00
N VAL A 66 -1.88 1.81 6.13
CA VAL A 66 -1.16 1.49 7.36
C VAL A 66 -2.08 0.65 8.23
N SER A 67 -1.60 -0.45 8.79
CA SER A 67 -2.36 -1.24 9.75
C SER A 67 -1.59 -1.53 11.02
N VAL A 68 -2.31 -1.64 12.12
CA VAL A 68 -1.74 -1.86 13.46
C VAL A 68 -2.68 -2.71 14.32
N SER A 69 -2.15 -3.37 15.34
CA SER A 69 -2.98 -4.12 16.31
C SER A 69 -3.86 -3.16 17.12
N HIS A 70 -5.05 -3.61 17.51
CA HIS A 70 -5.91 -2.89 18.46
C HIS A 70 -5.24 -2.67 19.82
N ASP A 71 -4.31 -3.54 20.20
CA ASP A 71 -3.60 -3.45 21.48
C ASP A 71 -2.51 -2.37 21.48
N LYS A 72 -2.25 -1.75 20.31
CA LYS A 72 -1.26 -0.68 20.20
C LYS A 72 -1.71 0.50 21.05
N LYS A 73 -0.88 0.86 22.03
CA LYS A 73 -1.09 2.07 22.83
C LYS A 73 -1.01 3.31 21.94
N LEU A 74 -1.89 4.27 22.25
CA LEU A 74 -1.85 5.59 21.64
C LEU A 74 -0.52 6.27 21.98
N ASP A 75 0.24 6.61 20.95
CA ASP A 75 1.49 7.35 21.01
C ASP A 75 1.60 8.30 19.81
N ARG A 76 2.71 9.03 19.75
CA ARG A 76 2.95 10.06 18.72
C ARG A 76 2.89 9.51 17.30
N ASP A 77 3.33 8.27 17.09
CA ASP A 77 3.35 7.66 15.77
C ASP A 77 1.93 7.30 15.33
N LEU A 78 1.13 6.72 16.22
CA LEU A 78 -0.28 6.43 15.93
C LEU A 78 -1.09 7.73 15.75
N GLU A 79 -0.88 8.74 16.59
CA GLU A 79 -1.49 10.08 16.44
C GLU A 79 -1.12 10.74 15.10
N TYR A 80 0.11 10.55 14.64
CA TYR A 80 0.55 11.04 13.35
C TYR A 80 -0.19 10.34 12.21
N VAL A 81 -0.26 9.01 12.23
CA VAL A 81 -1.03 8.23 11.23
C VAL A 81 -2.50 8.63 11.22
N PHE A 82 -3.12 8.78 12.40
CA PHE A 82 -4.52 9.16 12.53
C PHE A 82 -4.83 10.51 11.87
N ARG A 83 -3.92 11.49 11.97
CA ARG A 83 -4.09 12.81 11.36
C ARG A 83 -3.95 12.82 9.84
N LEU A 84 -3.27 11.82 9.28
CA LEU A 84 -3.07 11.69 7.83
C LEU A 84 -4.10 10.79 7.16
N ALA A 85 -4.85 10.02 7.96
CA ALA A 85 -5.79 9.05 7.43
C ALA A 85 -7.05 9.75 6.91
N ASP A 86 -7.45 9.37 5.71
CA ASP A 86 -8.72 9.75 5.11
C ASP A 86 -9.83 8.75 5.51
N THR A 87 -9.52 7.46 5.39
CA THR A 87 -10.42 6.37 5.79
C THR A 87 -9.81 5.54 6.91
N ILE A 88 -10.60 5.25 7.95
CA ILE A 88 -10.20 4.41 9.08
C ILE A 88 -11.17 3.24 9.23
N ARG A 89 -10.65 2.03 9.35
CA ARG A 89 -11.45 0.80 9.50
C ARG A 89 -10.88 -0.10 10.57
N SER A 90 -11.77 -0.84 11.24
CA SER A 90 -11.39 -1.86 12.22
C SER A 90 -11.89 -3.22 11.77
N ILE A 91 -10.98 -4.19 11.63
CA ILE A 91 -11.29 -5.55 11.15
C ILE A 91 -10.44 -6.55 11.93
N LYS A 92 -11.08 -7.56 12.53
CA LYS A 92 -10.43 -8.73 13.14
C LYS A 92 -9.22 -8.38 14.03
N GLY A 93 -9.39 -7.43 14.95
CA GLY A 93 -8.34 -7.05 15.91
C GLY A 93 -7.26 -6.12 15.36
N ARG A 94 -7.42 -5.58 14.16
CA ARG A 94 -6.52 -4.58 13.56
C ARG A 94 -7.26 -3.35 13.09
N VAL A 95 -6.62 -2.20 13.24
CA VAL A 95 -7.07 -0.93 12.65
C VAL A 95 -6.27 -0.69 11.37
N PHE A 96 -6.96 -0.26 10.32
CA PHE A 96 -6.44 0.08 9.01
C PHE A 96 -6.71 1.56 8.76
N PHE A 97 -5.67 2.27 8.33
CA PHE A 97 -5.65 3.69 8.04
C PHE A 97 -5.25 3.85 6.58
N TYR A 98 -6.16 4.30 5.75
CA TYR A 98 -5.84 4.69 4.39
C TYR A 98 -5.38 6.14 4.37
N ILE A 99 -4.20 6.35 3.81
CA ILE A 99 -3.56 7.64 3.65
C ILE A 99 -3.52 7.93 2.14
N PRO A 100 -4.10 9.04 1.68
CA PRO A 100 -4.19 9.35 0.26
C PRO A 100 -2.81 9.59 -0.37
N ARG A 101 -2.78 9.46 -1.68
CA ARG A 101 -1.57 9.50 -2.51
C ARG A 101 -0.66 10.70 -2.27
N ASP A 102 -1.23 11.89 -2.16
CA ASP A 102 -0.53 13.18 -2.06
C ASP A 102 0.39 13.29 -0.83
N ILE A 103 0.00 12.66 0.27
CA ILE A 103 0.75 12.66 1.53
C ILE A 103 1.40 11.31 1.87
N SER A 104 1.14 10.27 1.08
CA SER A 104 1.59 8.89 1.28
C SER A 104 3.12 8.74 1.40
N VAL A 105 3.90 9.43 0.57
CA VAL A 105 5.37 9.34 0.60
C VAL A 105 5.92 9.82 1.95
N LYS A 106 5.33 10.90 2.49
CA LYS A 106 5.70 11.45 3.80
C LYS A 106 5.34 10.48 4.93
N ALA A 107 4.16 9.89 4.88
CA ALA A 107 3.73 8.88 5.85
C ALA A 107 4.64 7.65 5.84
N TYR A 108 4.94 7.13 4.64
CA TYR A 108 5.82 5.99 4.47
C TYR A 108 7.22 6.24 5.05
N ARG A 109 7.85 7.37 4.71
CA ARG A 109 9.19 7.71 5.21
C ARG A 109 9.21 7.94 6.72
N PHE A 110 8.14 8.47 7.29
CA PHE A 110 8.00 8.63 8.73
C PHE A 110 8.00 7.28 9.46
N LEU A 111 7.22 6.31 8.96
CA LEU A 111 7.07 5.01 9.61
C LEU A 111 8.21 4.03 9.29
N CYS A 112 8.65 3.99 8.04
CA CYS A 112 9.58 2.98 7.53
C CYS A 112 11.01 3.50 7.34
N GLY A 113 11.23 4.81 7.59
CA GLY A 113 12.50 5.46 7.32
C GLY A 113 12.86 5.54 5.84
N SER A 114 14.14 5.67 5.56
CA SER A 114 14.73 5.70 4.20
C SER A 114 15.34 4.36 3.78
N ALA A 115 15.22 3.31 4.62
CA ALA A 115 15.74 1.99 4.30
C ALA A 115 14.92 1.37 3.15
N GLY A 116 15.61 0.94 2.09
CA GLY A 116 15.02 0.29 0.92
C GLY A 116 14.17 -0.95 1.25
N LEU A 117 13.49 -1.48 0.24
CA LEU A 117 12.44 -2.51 0.34
C LEU A 117 12.97 -3.93 0.62
N ASN A 118 13.47 -4.17 1.82
CA ASN A 118 13.78 -5.52 2.31
C ASN A 118 12.54 -6.12 3.00
N ASN A 119 12.29 -7.42 2.81
CA ASN A 119 11.18 -8.18 3.44
C ASN A 119 9.78 -7.68 3.05
N VAL A 120 9.60 -7.35 1.77
CA VAL A 120 8.28 -7.04 1.20
C VAL A 120 7.52 -8.32 0.89
N TYR A 121 6.21 -8.30 1.08
CA TYR A 121 5.29 -9.34 0.62
C TYR A 121 4.07 -8.71 -0.02
N TYR A 122 3.35 -9.51 -0.80
CA TYR A 122 2.21 -9.06 -1.59
C TYR A 122 0.94 -9.69 -1.08
N ARG A 123 -0.16 -8.96 -1.15
CA ARG A 123 -1.49 -9.46 -0.82
C ARG A 123 -2.49 -8.90 -1.82
N ILE A 124 -3.34 -9.78 -2.33
CA ILE A 124 -4.49 -9.36 -3.14
C ILE A 124 -5.46 -8.54 -2.28
N LEU A 125 -5.92 -7.42 -2.82
CA LEU A 125 -7.02 -6.66 -2.23
C LEU A 125 -8.24 -6.87 -3.13
N PRO A 126 -9.26 -7.62 -2.68
CA PRO A 126 -10.47 -7.81 -3.48
C PRO A 126 -11.09 -6.46 -3.88
N VAL A 127 -11.65 -6.36 -5.09
CA VAL A 127 -12.29 -5.13 -5.58
C VAL A 127 -13.25 -4.53 -4.54
N GLU A 128 -14.08 -5.36 -3.92
CA GLU A 128 -15.06 -4.94 -2.91
C GLU A 128 -14.40 -4.24 -1.70
N GLU A 129 -13.23 -4.74 -1.28
CA GLU A 129 -12.46 -4.12 -0.19
C GLU A 129 -11.73 -2.86 -0.65
N ALA A 130 -11.22 -2.86 -1.88
CA ALA A 130 -10.53 -1.72 -2.49
C ALA A 130 -11.45 -0.50 -2.62
N MET A 131 -12.71 -0.72 -3.01
CA MET A 131 -13.70 0.35 -3.21
C MET A 131 -14.00 1.15 -1.94
N ILE A 132 -13.75 0.57 -0.76
CA ILE A 132 -13.97 1.28 0.51
C ILE A 132 -12.93 2.39 0.73
N TYR A 133 -11.77 2.29 0.10
CA TYR A 133 -10.70 3.29 0.17
C TYR A 133 -10.68 4.26 -1.02
N LEU A 134 -11.42 3.95 -2.08
CA LEU A 134 -11.50 4.76 -3.31
C LEU A 134 -12.80 5.58 -3.41
N GLY A 135 -13.65 5.51 -2.38
CA GLY A 135 -14.97 6.16 -2.32
C GLY A 135 -14.94 7.64 -1.96
#